data_AF-A0A375H0B6-F1
#
_entry.id   AF-A0A375H0B6-F1
#
_cell.length_a   1.000
_cell.length_b   1.000
_cell.length_c   1.000
_cell.angle_alpha   90.00
_cell.angle_beta   90.00
_cell.angle_gamma   90.00
#
_symmetry.space_group_name_H-M   'P 1'
#
loop_
_entity.id
_entity.type
_entity.pdbx_description
1 polymer ?
#
loop_
_entity_poly.entity_id
_entity_poly.type
_entity_poly.pdbx_seq_one_letter_code
_entity_poly.pdbx_strand_id
1 'polypeptide(L)'
;MAPGPRAAARHWFAQVEKDTRSRAAMFVRLDHLFVEQGSALPHTGITPALGEYILQAFAEHRLSIYRKYLTPPDYRHLRRRYAQVMRRWPALLGELESHLAAGDAPGHSAVQGLAQAWLSMRRELARSDAAMAAMRQAQDNEAELRVGTWLHPRLLAYLKQAVAAALVRGE
;
A
#
# COMPACT_ATOMS: atom_id res chain seq x y z
N MET A 1 5.69 6.53 28.99
CA MET A 1 6.35 5.41 28.31
C MET A 1 6.26 5.66 26.82
N ALA A 2 7.37 5.66 26.07
CA ALA A 2 7.33 5.90 24.63
C ALA A 2 6.60 4.76 23.90
N PRO A 3 5.86 5.05 22.81
CA PRO A 3 5.22 4.00 22.03
C PRO A 3 6.25 3.03 21.48
N GLY A 4 5.92 1.72 21.48
CA GLY A 4 6.79 0.72 20.87
C GLY A 4 6.95 0.95 19.35
N PRO A 5 7.98 0.37 18.72
CA PRO A 5 8.34 0.64 17.30
C PRO A 5 7.18 0.56 16.31
N ARG A 6 6.33 -0.47 16.44
CA ARG A 6 5.16 -0.68 15.57
C ARG A 6 4.12 0.42 15.70
N ALA A 7 3.86 0.87 16.93
CA ALA A 7 2.91 1.95 17.20
C ALA A 7 3.44 3.30 16.70
N ALA A 8 4.75 3.56 16.88
CA ALA A 8 5.40 4.75 16.35
C ALA A 8 5.36 4.79 14.82
N ALA A 9 5.69 3.66 14.15
CA ALA A 9 5.66 3.56 12.70
C ALA A 9 4.24 3.72 12.13
N ARG A 10 3.24 3.10 12.76
CA ARG A 10 1.83 3.33 12.41
C ARG A 10 1.44 4.79 12.51
N HIS A 11 1.80 5.44 13.63
CA HIS A 11 1.49 6.85 13.83
C HIS A 11 2.15 7.71 12.74
N TRP A 12 3.41 7.44 12.42
CA TRP A 12 4.14 8.10 11.35
C TRP A 12 3.42 7.97 10.00
N PHE A 13 3.06 6.75 9.58
CA PHE A 13 2.34 6.53 8.32
C PHE A 13 1.00 7.27 8.25
N ALA A 14 0.24 7.29 9.35
CA ALA A 14 -1.03 8.02 9.40
C ALA A 14 -0.83 9.54 9.32
N GLN A 15 0.22 10.05 9.95
CA GLN A 15 0.56 11.47 9.92
C GLN A 15 0.99 11.89 8.50
N VAL A 16 1.86 11.10 7.86
CA VAL A 16 2.30 11.39 6.47
C VAL A 16 1.13 11.29 5.49
N GLU A 17 0.23 10.31 5.63
CA GLU A 17 -0.98 10.21 4.81
C GLU A 17 -1.87 11.46 4.97
N LYS A 18 -2.01 11.99 6.20
CA LYS A 18 -2.73 13.23 6.45
C LYS A 18 -2.03 14.45 5.83
N ASP A 19 -0.72 14.57 6.00
CA ASP A 19 0.06 15.74 5.55
C ASP A 19 0.17 15.78 4.01
N THR A 20 0.14 14.62 3.37
CA THR A 20 0.03 14.48 1.90
C THR A 20 -1.41 14.63 1.39
N ARG A 21 -2.39 14.91 2.26
CA ARG A 21 -3.83 14.96 1.94
C ARG A 21 -4.32 13.71 1.21
N SER A 22 -3.79 12.55 1.61
CA SER A 22 -4.03 11.24 1.00
C SER A 22 -3.65 11.13 -0.48
N ARG A 23 -2.79 12.01 -1.00
CA ARG A 23 -2.29 11.96 -2.39
C ARG A 23 -1.08 11.03 -2.48
N ALA A 24 -1.24 9.88 -3.11
CA ALA A 24 -0.17 8.90 -3.27
C ALA A 24 1.00 9.48 -4.08
N ALA A 25 0.71 10.26 -5.12
CA ALA A 25 1.75 10.90 -5.93
C ALA A 25 2.61 11.89 -5.12
N MET A 26 2.03 12.55 -4.11
CA MET A 26 2.80 13.43 -3.21
C MET A 26 3.73 12.63 -2.31
N PHE A 27 3.26 11.51 -1.76
CA PHE A 27 4.11 10.61 -0.98
C PHE A 27 5.30 10.07 -1.79
N VAL A 28 5.06 9.63 -3.04
CA VAL A 28 6.13 9.16 -3.94
C VAL A 28 7.19 10.24 -4.15
N ARG A 29 6.78 11.49 -4.39
CA ARG A 29 7.73 12.62 -4.53
C ARG A 29 8.55 12.85 -3.27
N LEU A 30 7.93 12.77 -2.09
CA LEU A 30 8.62 12.91 -0.82
C LEU A 30 9.61 11.76 -0.59
N ASP A 31 9.21 10.52 -0.88
CA ASP A 31 10.07 9.34 -0.77
C ASP A 31 11.31 9.46 -1.67
N HIS A 32 11.12 9.86 -2.94
CA HIS A 32 12.24 10.16 -3.85
C HIS A 32 13.17 11.24 -3.31
N LEU A 33 12.60 12.36 -2.81
CA LEU A 33 13.39 13.43 -2.22
C LEU A 33 14.20 12.94 -1.02
N PHE A 34 13.63 12.10 -0.16
CA PHE A 34 14.34 11.53 0.99
C PHE A 34 15.40 10.51 0.60
N VAL A 35 15.16 9.70 -0.43
CA VAL A 35 16.14 8.73 -0.94
C VAL A 35 17.32 9.45 -1.60
N GLU A 36 17.04 10.46 -2.42
CA GLU A 36 18.07 11.20 -3.17
C GLU A 36 18.82 12.22 -2.31
N GLN A 37 18.11 12.93 -1.43
CA GLN A 37 18.62 14.11 -0.74
C GLN A 37 18.49 14.03 0.79
N GLY A 38 17.93 12.95 1.36
CA GLY A 38 17.54 12.89 2.79
C GLY A 38 18.66 13.22 3.78
N SER A 39 19.88 12.70 3.54
CA SER A 39 21.05 13.01 4.37
C SER A 39 21.55 14.46 4.25
N ALA A 40 21.17 15.15 3.16
CA ALA A 40 21.54 16.53 2.87
C ALA A 40 20.44 17.54 3.22
N LEU A 41 19.21 17.10 3.53
CA LEU A 41 18.12 17.97 3.96
C LEU A 41 18.34 18.42 5.42
N PRO A 42 18.68 19.70 5.66
CA PRO A 42 18.89 20.18 7.01
C PRO A 42 17.59 20.09 7.81
N HIS A 43 17.71 19.72 9.10
CA HIS A 43 16.62 19.71 10.10
C HIS A 43 15.50 18.67 9.95
N THR A 44 15.60 17.69 9.03
CA THR A 44 14.58 16.62 8.94
C THR A 44 14.92 15.40 9.81
N GLY A 45 16.21 15.07 9.97
CA GLY A 45 16.66 13.86 10.67
C GLY A 45 16.25 12.54 10.00
N ILE A 46 15.66 12.59 8.80
CA ILE A 46 15.20 11.42 8.05
C ILE A 46 16.36 10.89 7.21
N THR A 47 16.82 9.68 7.53
CA THR A 47 17.81 8.96 6.73
C THR A 47 17.14 7.80 5.99
N PRO A 48 17.72 7.30 4.87
CA PRO A 48 17.22 6.11 4.20
C PRO A 48 17.09 4.90 5.13
N ALA A 49 18.02 4.74 6.08
CA ALA A 49 17.98 3.67 7.09
C ALA A 49 16.79 3.82 8.06
N LEU A 50 16.44 5.05 8.46
CA LEU A 50 15.26 5.31 9.27
C LEU A 50 13.96 5.03 8.49
N GLY A 51 13.90 5.42 7.21
CA GLY A 51 12.78 5.10 6.34
C GLY A 51 12.55 3.59 6.21
N GLU A 52 13.63 2.84 6.01
CA GLU A 52 13.61 1.38 6.00
C GLU A 52 13.06 0.80 7.31
N TYR A 53 13.57 1.28 8.44
CA TYR A 53 13.13 0.85 9.77
C TYR A 53 11.63 1.12 10.00
N ILE A 54 11.15 2.31 9.66
CA ILE A 54 9.74 2.69 9.79
C ILE A 54 8.86 1.80 8.91
N LEU A 55 9.26 1.55 7.66
CA LEU A 55 8.53 0.66 6.77
C LEU A 55 8.43 -0.76 7.32
N GLN A 56 9.54 -1.33 7.82
CA GLN A 56 9.54 -2.68 8.39
C GLN A 56 8.66 -2.75 9.64
N ALA A 57 8.77 -1.78 10.56
CA ALA A 57 7.95 -1.73 11.75
C ALA A 57 6.45 -1.57 11.42
N PHE A 58 6.10 -0.80 10.39
CA PHE A 58 4.73 -0.68 9.92
C PHE A 58 4.21 -1.95 9.23
N ALA A 59 5.04 -2.60 8.43
CA ALA A 59 4.73 -3.90 7.85
C ALA A 59 4.45 -4.94 8.93
N GLU A 60 5.27 -4.99 9.99
CA GLU A 60 5.06 -5.89 11.14
C GLU A 60 3.78 -5.57 11.93
N HIS A 61 3.42 -4.30 12.04
CA HIS A 61 2.12 -3.89 12.62
C HIS A 61 0.96 -4.53 11.84
N ARG A 62 0.93 -4.36 10.53
CA ARG A 62 -0.13 -4.92 9.67
C ARG A 62 -0.11 -6.44 9.63
N LEU A 63 1.07 -7.06 9.60
CA LEU A 63 1.23 -8.52 9.68
C LEU A 63 0.65 -9.09 10.99
N SER A 64 0.79 -8.37 12.11
CA SER A 64 0.21 -8.81 13.38
C SER A 64 -1.32 -8.94 13.33
N ILE A 65 -1.98 -8.12 12.51
CA ILE A 65 -3.43 -8.20 12.26
C ILE A 65 -3.73 -9.41 11.38
N TYR A 66 -3.06 -9.56 10.24
CA TYR A 66 -3.28 -10.70 9.33
C TYR A 66 -3.02 -12.06 9.99
N ARG A 67 -2.16 -12.13 11.00
CA ARG A 67 -1.90 -13.37 11.75
C ARG A 67 -3.15 -13.95 12.42
N LYS A 68 -4.16 -13.13 12.72
CA LYS A 68 -5.44 -13.58 13.30
C LYS A 68 -6.34 -14.31 12.28
N TYR A 69 -6.13 -14.04 10.99
CA TYR A 69 -6.99 -14.51 9.90
C TYR A 69 -6.36 -15.63 9.08
N LEU A 70 -5.03 -15.71 9.05
CA LEU A 70 -4.30 -16.61 8.17
C LEU A 70 -3.84 -17.88 8.88
N THR A 71 -3.83 -18.98 8.12
CA THR A 71 -3.16 -20.21 8.54
C THR A 71 -1.66 -19.96 8.73
N PRO A 72 -0.94 -20.74 9.56
CA PRO A 72 0.49 -20.54 9.76
C PRO A 72 1.32 -20.60 8.46
N PRO A 73 1.07 -21.52 7.50
CA PRO A 73 1.74 -21.51 6.20
C PRO A 73 1.49 -20.24 5.38
N ASP A 74 0.25 -19.75 5.32
CA ASP A 74 -0.11 -18.58 4.53
C ASP A 74 0.45 -17.30 5.14
N TYR A 75 0.42 -17.19 6.48
CA TYR A 75 1.05 -16.09 7.21
C TYR A 75 2.56 -16.04 6.96
N ARG A 76 3.27 -17.17 6.97
CA ARG A 76 4.72 -17.21 6.70
C ARG A 76 5.06 -16.71 5.29
N HIS A 77 4.24 -17.05 4.29
CA HIS A 77 4.43 -16.54 2.94
C HIS A 77 4.15 -15.05 2.84
N LEU A 78 3.03 -14.60 3.42
CA LEU A 78 2.70 -13.18 3.47
C LEU A 78 3.85 -12.38 4.11
N ARG A 79 4.33 -12.80 5.29
CA ARG A 79 5.41 -12.13 6.03
C ARG A 79 6.69 -11.94 5.21
N ARG A 80 7.06 -12.92 4.36
CA ARG A 80 8.28 -12.84 3.53
C ARG A 80 8.18 -11.79 2.42
N ARG A 81 6.97 -11.43 2.00
CA ARG A 81 6.72 -10.59 0.81
C ARG A 81 6.16 -9.22 1.14
N TYR A 82 5.51 -9.08 2.29
CA TYR A 82 4.64 -7.94 2.58
C TYR A 82 5.34 -6.59 2.43
N ALA A 83 6.50 -6.41 3.08
CA ALA A 83 7.24 -5.14 3.01
C ALA A 83 7.68 -4.80 1.58
N GLN A 84 8.14 -5.79 0.80
CA GLN A 84 8.55 -5.58 -0.60
C GLN A 84 7.36 -5.16 -1.49
N VAL A 85 6.19 -5.78 -1.29
CA VAL A 85 4.98 -5.40 -2.03
C VAL A 85 4.48 -4.03 -1.60
N MET A 86 4.52 -3.71 -0.31
CA MET A 86 4.13 -2.39 0.21
C MET A 86 4.93 -1.25 -0.43
N ARG A 87 6.24 -1.42 -0.70
CA ARG A 87 7.04 -0.40 -1.38
C ARG A 87 6.57 -0.05 -2.78
N ARG A 88 5.93 -1.00 -3.46
CA ARG A 88 5.50 -0.81 -4.86
C ARG A 88 4.12 -0.18 -4.97
N TRP A 89 3.29 -0.22 -3.91
CA TRP A 89 1.94 0.36 -3.99
C TRP A 89 1.95 1.86 -4.32
N PRO A 90 2.84 2.73 -3.78
CA PRO A 90 2.57 4.17 -3.83
C PRO A 90 2.76 4.72 -5.22
N ALA A 91 3.74 4.19 -5.95
CA ALA A 91 3.94 4.47 -7.36
C ALA A 91 2.69 4.10 -8.17
N LEU A 92 2.19 2.86 -8.02
CA LEU A 92 1.00 2.39 -8.73
C LEU A 92 -0.22 3.27 -8.42
N LEU A 93 -0.44 3.61 -7.15
CA LEU A 93 -1.56 4.45 -6.73
C LEU A 93 -1.40 5.90 -7.21
N GLY A 94 -0.19 6.43 -7.27
CA GLY A 94 0.10 7.76 -7.81
C GLY A 94 -0.17 7.86 -9.31
N GLU A 95 0.18 6.82 -10.08
CA GLU A 95 -0.16 6.73 -11.51
C GLU A 95 -1.68 6.63 -11.70
N LEU A 96 -2.36 5.79 -10.90
CA LEU A 96 -3.81 5.66 -10.95
C LEU A 96 -4.52 6.97 -10.57
N GLU A 97 -4.01 7.69 -9.56
CA GLU A 97 -4.51 9.00 -9.14
C GLU A 97 -4.37 10.03 -10.28
N SER A 98 -3.28 9.96 -11.04
CA SER A 98 -3.04 10.85 -12.19
C SER A 98 -4.06 10.61 -13.31
N HIS A 99 -4.35 9.35 -13.65
CA HIS A 99 -5.40 8.99 -14.61
C HIS A 99 -6.80 9.40 -14.14
N LEU A 100 -7.10 9.21 -12.84
CA LEU A 100 -8.35 9.66 -12.25
C LEU A 100 -8.50 11.19 -12.33
N ALA A 101 -7.42 11.94 -12.14
CA ALA A 101 -7.42 13.40 -12.27
C ALA A 101 -7.55 13.87 -13.72
N ALA A 102 -7.00 13.13 -14.69
CA ALA A 102 -7.14 13.37 -16.11
C ALA A 102 -8.55 13.02 -16.66
N GLY A 103 -9.34 12.26 -15.90
CA GLY A 103 -10.69 11.85 -16.29
C GLY A 103 -10.71 10.62 -17.19
N ASP A 104 -9.63 9.83 -17.22
CA ASP A 104 -9.55 8.63 -18.04
C ASP A 104 -10.57 7.58 -17.56
N ALA A 105 -11.25 6.93 -18.50
CA ALA A 105 -12.20 5.89 -18.17
C ALA A 105 -11.50 4.67 -17.53
N PRO A 106 -12.16 3.92 -16.61
CA PRO A 106 -11.57 2.71 -16.02
C PRO A 106 -11.10 1.69 -17.06
N GLY A 107 -11.72 1.66 -18.25
CA GLY A 107 -11.36 0.79 -19.37
C GLY A 107 -10.22 1.31 -20.28
N HIS A 108 -9.64 2.48 -19.98
CA HIS A 108 -8.51 3.03 -20.72
C HIS A 108 -7.30 2.07 -20.65
N SER A 109 -6.55 1.90 -21.73
CA SER A 109 -5.49 0.87 -21.84
C SER A 109 -4.44 0.98 -20.74
N ALA A 110 -3.97 2.20 -20.44
CA ALA A 110 -3.02 2.44 -19.35
C ALA A 110 -3.60 2.08 -17.97
N VAL A 111 -4.87 2.44 -17.71
CA VAL A 111 -5.57 2.14 -16.45
C VAL A 111 -5.80 0.64 -16.29
N GLN A 112 -6.05 -0.06 -17.39
CA GLN A 112 -6.14 -1.52 -17.42
C GLN A 112 -4.80 -2.18 -17.10
N GLY A 113 -3.69 -1.63 -17.61
CA GLY A 113 -2.33 -2.05 -17.23
C GLY A 113 -2.08 -1.91 -15.73
N LEU A 114 -2.48 -0.78 -15.13
CA LEU A 114 -2.39 -0.54 -13.69
C LEU A 114 -3.26 -1.51 -12.88
N ALA A 115 -4.48 -1.80 -13.35
CA ALA A 115 -5.36 -2.77 -12.71
C ALA A 115 -4.76 -4.19 -12.71
N GLN A 116 -4.12 -4.59 -13.81
CA GLN A 116 -3.42 -5.88 -13.90
C GLN A 116 -2.19 -5.92 -12.99
N ALA A 117 -1.42 -4.84 -12.92
CA ALA A 117 -0.30 -4.72 -11.98
C ALA A 117 -0.78 -4.84 -10.52
N TRP A 118 -1.90 -4.20 -10.18
CA TRP A 118 -2.53 -4.30 -8.87
C TRP A 118 -2.95 -5.74 -8.53
N LEU A 119 -3.61 -6.43 -9.47
CA LEU A 119 -3.98 -7.84 -9.32
C LEU A 119 -2.77 -8.75 -9.17
N SER A 120 -1.70 -8.50 -9.92
CA SER A 120 -0.43 -9.22 -9.79
C SER A 120 0.16 -9.04 -8.39
N MET A 121 0.29 -7.80 -7.91
CA MET A 121 0.77 -7.50 -6.55
C MET A 121 -0.07 -8.17 -5.47
N ARG A 122 -1.41 -8.17 -5.62
CA ARG A 122 -2.32 -8.85 -4.70
C ARG A 122 -2.09 -10.37 -4.69
N ARG A 123 -1.93 -10.99 -5.87
CA ARG A 123 -1.65 -12.43 -6.00
C ARG A 123 -0.32 -12.82 -5.35
N GLU A 124 0.72 -12.00 -5.46
CA GLU A 124 2.01 -12.27 -4.82
C GLU A 124 1.91 -12.44 -3.29
N LEU A 125 0.95 -11.77 -2.65
CA LEU A 125 0.79 -11.80 -1.19
C LEU A 125 0.14 -13.06 -0.64
N ALA A 126 -0.56 -13.83 -1.49
CA ALA A 126 -1.31 -14.99 -1.07
C ALA A 126 -0.81 -16.27 -1.76
N ARG A 127 -0.93 -17.41 -1.07
CA ARG A 127 -0.53 -18.72 -1.62
C ARG A 127 -1.68 -19.45 -2.34
N SER A 128 -2.92 -19.03 -2.08
CA SER A 128 -4.14 -19.71 -2.50
C SER A 128 -5.31 -18.73 -2.51
N ASP A 129 -6.41 -19.12 -3.15
CA ASP A 129 -7.66 -18.36 -3.12
C ASP A 129 -8.26 -18.27 -1.72
N ALA A 130 -8.08 -19.30 -0.90
CA ALA A 130 -8.46 -19.28 0.52
C ALA A 130 -7.68 -18.21 1.30
N ALA A 131 -6.36 -18.09 1.08
CA ALA A 131 -5.55 -17.04 1.69
C ALA A 131 -5.98 -15.64 1.19
N MET A 132 -6.27 -15.51 -0.11
CA MET A 132 -6.82 -14.27 -0.68
C MET A 132 -8.15 -13.87 -0.04
N ALA A 133 -9.06 -14.83 0.18
CA ALA A 133 -10.35 -14.60 0.83
C ALA A 133 -10.19 -14.17 2.29
N ALA A 134 -9.33 -14.85 3.06
CA ALA A 134 -9.03 -14.48 4.45
C ALA A 134 -8.40 -13.08 4.56
N MET A 135 -7.52 -12.71 3.62
CA MET A 135 -6.96 -11.35 3.57
C MET A 135 -8.03 -10.30 3.25
N ARG A 136 -8.98 -10.59 2.36
CA ARG A 136 -10.13 -9.70 2.09
C ARG A 136 -10.99 -9.53 3.33
N GLN A 137 -11.33 -10.63 4.01
CA GLN A 137 -12.09 -10.59 5.26
C GLN A 137 -11.39 -9.74 6.33
N ALA A 138 -10.07 -9.87 6.47
CA ALA A 138 -9.31 -9.02 7.39
C ALA A 138 -9.43 -7.53 7.02
N GLN A 139 -9.32 -7.19 5.73
CA GLN A 139 -9.43 -5.80 5.24
C GLN A 139 -10.83 -5.20 5.46
N ASP A 140 -11.86 -6.02 5.37
CA ASP A 140 -13.25 -5.60 5.59
C ASP A 140 -13.52 -5.36 7.09
N ASN A 141 -12.99 -6.23 7.96
CA ASN A 141 -13.23 -6.20 9.40
C ASN A 141 -12.31 -5.25 10.18
N GLU A 142 -11.10 -5.01 9.70
CA GLU A 142 -10.06 -4.30 10.45
C GLU A 142 -9.82 -2.91 9.83
N ALA A 143 -10.46 -1.89 10.39
CA ALA A 143 -10.28 -0.50 9.94
C ALA A 143 -8.81 -0.05 9.95
N GLU A 144 -8.01 -0.62 10.85
CA GLU A 144 -6.57 -0.36 10.97
C GLU A 144 -5.78 -0.74 9.71
N LEU A 145 -6.26 -1.69 8.89
CA LEU A 145 -5.64 -2.03 7.61
C LEU A 145 -5.86 -0.97 6.51
N ARG A 146 -6.70 0.05 6.75
CA ARG A 146 -6.92 1.18 5.83
C ARG A 146 -5.92 2.30 6.05
N VAL A 147 -5.27 2.33 7.21
CA VAL A 147 -4.31 3.37 7.58
C VAL A 147 -3.05 3.26 6.73
N GLY A 148 -2.54 4.43 6.34
CA GLY A 148 -1.30 4.58 5.61
C GLY A 148 -1.33 3.85 4.30
N THR A 149 -2.47 3.82 3.59
CA THR A 149 -2.61 3.13 2.30
C THR A 149 -2.63 4.09 1.12
N TRP A 150 -2.93 5.37 1.35
CA TRP A 150 -3.22 6.36 0.32
C TRP A 150 -4.39 5.97 -0.61
N LEU A 151 -5.17 4.96 -0.23
CA LEU A 151 -6.38 4.53 -0.93
C LEU A 151 -7.60 5.24 -0.37
N HIS A 152 -7.75 6.51 -0.71
CA HIS A 152 -8.96 7.25 -0.36
C HIS A 152 -10.20 6.70 -1.12
N PRO A 153 -11.43 6.91 -0.62
CA PRO A 153 -12.62 6.23 -1.15
C PRO A 153 -12.86 6.38 -2.66
N ARG A 154 -12.60 7.57 -3.22
CA ARG A 154 -12.75 7.84 -4.66
C ARG A 154 -11.75 7.02 -5.50
N LEU A 155 -10.48 6.95 -5.10
CA LEU A 155 -9.47 6.17 -5.81
C LEU A 155 -9.73 4.67 -5.68
N LEU A 156 -10.18 4.22 -4.52
CA LEU A 156 -10.60 2.83 -4.32
C LEU A 156 -11.78 2.44 -5.23
N ALA A 157 -12.79 3.29 -5.36
CA ALA A 157 -13.93 3.04 -6.26
C ALA A 157 -13.47 2.94 -7.72
N TYR A 158 -12.59 3.86 -8.15
CA TYR A 158 -12.01 3.86 -9.50
C TYR A 158 -11.18 2.60 -9.77
N LEU A 159 -10.31 2.21 -8.82
CA LEU A 159 -9.55 0.97 -8.89
C LEU A 159 -10.44 -0.27 -9.01
N LYS A 160 -11.52 -0.34 -8.23
CA LYS A 160 -12.49 -1.45 -8.31
C LYS A 160 -13.13 -1.56 -9.69
N GLN A 161 -13.52 -0.43 -10.29
CA GLN A 161 -14.07 -0.39 -11.65
C GLN A 161 -13.04 -0.83 -12.69
N ALA A 162 -11.79 -0.37 -12.57
CA ALA A 162 -10.71 -0.73 -13.47
C ALA A 162 -10.41 -2.24 -13.41
N VAL A 163 -10.35 -2.80 -12.20
CA VAL A 163 -10.17 -4.25 -11.97
C VAL A 163 -11.33 -5.05 -12.55
N ALA A 164 -12.58 -4.63 -12.33
CA ALA A 164 -13.75 -5.32 -12.90
C ALA A 164 -13.69 -5.35 -14.43
N ALA A 165 -13.39 -4.22 -15.07
CA ALA A 165 -13.24 -4.16 -16.52
C ALA A 165 -12.06 -5.03 -17.04
N ALA A 166 -10.99 -5.16 -16.25
CA ALA A 166 -9.82 -5.95 -16.60
C ALA A 166 -10.07 -7.46 -16.52
N LEU A 167 -10.98 -7.90 -15.66
CA LEU A 167 -11.40 -9.30 -15.55
C LEU A 167 -12.32 -9.69 -16.72
N VAL A 168 -13.24 -8.81 -17.13
CA VAL A 168 -14.18 -9.05 -18.25
C VAL A 168 -13.47 -9.18 -19.60
N ARG A 169 -12.31 -8.54 -19.80
CA ARG A 169 -11.52 -8.65 -21.05
C ARG A 169 -10.55 -9.84 -21.07
N GLY A 170 -10.36 -10.51 -19.93
CA GLY A 170 -9.45 -11.65 -19.80
C GLY A 170 -10.14 -13.00 -20.05
N GLU A 171 -11.44 -12.99 -20.28
CA GLU A 171 -12.28 -14.11 -20.74
C GLU A 171 -12.46 -14.05 -22.26
#